data_AF-A0A1B8T023-F1
#
_entry.id   AF-A0A1B8T023-F1
#
_cell.length_a   1.000
_cell.length_b   1.000
_cell.length_c   1.000
_cell.angle_alpha   90.00
_cell.angle_beta   90.00
_cell.angle_gamma   90.00
#
_symmetry.space_group_name_H-M   'P 1'
#
loop_
_entity.id
_entity.type
_entity.pdbx_description
1 polymer ?
#
loop_
_entity_poly.entity_id
_entity_poly.type
_entity_poly.pdbx_seq_one_letter_code
_entity_poly.pdbx_strand_id
1 'polypeptide(L)'
;MPTVESLSLKQARRLALAAQGFALRRPGGEVQRRHVRSLLERLGVLQIDSVNALVRSHYLPLFSRLGNYSPTLLEEAAWSGGRHRRLFEYWGHEASLLPLELYPLMRWRMRRAAEGRGIYQQLARFGRERQAVIQRVLDAVREQGALGAGSLSTRVERAGPWWDWSEEKHALEWLFAAGEVTVAGRRGFERLYDLPERVLPSDLLRQPELDEVEAQRQLLLHSAQALGVATEKDLRDYFRLDPADSKARLAELVEAGDLLVVQVQGWQAPAYCLAEPVIPRKVRASALLSPFDSLVWERARTERLFDFRYRLEIYTPQHKRVYGYYVLPFLFNEHLAARVDLRSDRAAGKLVVHAVHEEEKGLGEEGHAALAQQLNEMARWLGLERVAVNCRRPSGERLQGLLAQA
;
A
#
# COMPACT_ATOMS: atom_id res chain seq x y z
N MET A 1 -28.72 5.14 21.26
CA MET A 1 -27.73 4.07 21.53
C MET A 1 -26.51 4.71 22.17
N PRO A 2 -25.76 4.06 23.08
CA PRO A 2 -24.59 4.70 23.69
C PRO A 2 -23.55 5.02 22.61
N THR A 3 -23.31 6.31 22.40
CA THR A 3 -22.24 6.84 21.54
C THR A 3 -20.90 6.45 22.14
N VAL A 4 -20.02 5.85 21.34
CA VAL A 4 -18.67 5.50 21.79
C VAL A 4 -17.86 6.78 21.90
N GLU A 5 -17.80 7.39 23.08
CA GLU A 5 -17.05 8.65 23.30
C GLU A 5 -15.55 8.40 23.53
N SER A 6 -15.19 7.20 23.98
CA SER A 6 -13.80 6.83 24.25
C SER A 6 -13.49 5.35 23.97
N LEU A 7 -12.23 5.09 23.64
CA LEU A 7 -11.68 3.76 23.37
C LEU A 7 -10.41 3.54 24.21
N SER A 8 -10.31 2.38 24.85
CA SER A 8 -9.02 1.89 25.33
C SER A 8 -8.07 1.65 24.15
N LEU A 9 -6.76 1.68 24.41
CA LEU A 9 -5.76 1.39 23.38
C LEU A 9 -5.94 -0.01 22.78
N LYS A 10 -6.39 -0.99 23.59
CA LYS A 10 -6.69 -2.35 23.13
C LYS A 10 -7.88 -2.37 22.15
N GLN A 11 -8.95 -1.63 22.45
CA GLN A 11 -10.11 -1.52 21.56
C GLN A 11 -9.73 -0.83 20.25
N ALA A 12 -9.00 0.28 20.30
CA ALA A 12 -8.52 0.99 19.12
C ALA A 12 -7.67 0.09 18.21
N ARG A 13 -6.77 -0.70 18.81
CA ARG A 13 -5.95 -1.66 18.07
C ARG A 13 -6.77 -2.77 17.41
N ARG A 14 -7.73 -3.34 18.12
CA ARG A 14 -8.62 -4.38 17.58
C ARG A 14 -9.48 -3.86 16.43
N LEU A 15 -9.99 -2.64 16.57
CA LEU A 15 -10.74 -1.96 15.52
C LEU A 15 -9.86 -1.74 14.28
N ALA A 16 -8.63 -1.26 14.46
CA ALA A 16 -7.68 -1.08 13.36
C ALA A 16 -7.33 -2.40 12.67
N LEU A 17 -7.05 -3.47 13.43
CA LEU A 17 -6.76 -4.79 12.88
C LEU A 17 -7.96 -5.39 12.13
N ALA A 18 -9.18 -5.21 12.66
CA ALA A 18 -10.41 -5.67 12.00
C ALA A 18 -10.65 -4.93 10.68
N ALA A 19 -10.53 -3.60 10.68
CA ALA A 19 -10.65 -2.76 9.50
C ALA A 19 -9.68 -3.20 8.39
N GLN A 20 -8.44 -3.53 8.77
CA GLN A 20 -7.37 -4.01 7.89
C GLN A 20 -7.49 -5.48 7.44
N GLY A 21 -8.55 -6.18 7.86
CA GLY A 21 -8.86 -7.56 7.43
C GLY A 21 -8.24 -8.66 8.28
N PHE A 22 -7.57 -8.35 9.39
CA PHE A 22 -6.94 -9.37 10.26
C PHE A 22 -7.90 -10.06 11.24
N ALA A 23 -9.14 -9.56 11.39
CA ALA A 23 -10.17 -10.23 12.16
C ALA A 23 -10.97 -11.27 11.33
N LEU A 24 -10.73 -11.33 10.02
CA LEU A 24 -11.41 -12.27 9.12
C LEU A 24 -10.67 -13.61 9.09
N ARG A 25 -11.43 -14.70 8.96
CA ARG A 25 -10.84 -16.02 8.76
C ARG A 25 -10.20 -16.08 7.37
N ARG A 26 -8.95 -16.53 7.29
CA ARG A 26 -8.30 -16.83 6.01
C ARG A 26 -9.15 -17.85 5.22
N PRO A 27 -9.15 -17.79 3.87
CA PRO A 27 -9.81 -18.81 3.06
C PRO A 27 -9.31 -20.21 3.46
N GLY A 28 -10.23 -21.17 3.64
CA GLY A 28 -9.89 -22.56 3.99
C GLY A 28 -9.37 -23.40 2.82
N GLY A 29 -9.22 -22.79 1.63
CA GLY A 29 -8.76 -23.42 0.41
C GLY A 29 -8.08 -22.39 -0.50
N GLU A 30 -7.98 -22.68 -1.80
CA GLU A 30 -7.31 -21.79 -2.75
C GLU A 30 -7.89 -20.36 -2.73
N VAL A 31 -6.99 -19.38 -2.75
CA VAL A 31 -7.38 -17.97 -2.80
C VAL A 31 -7.90 -17.65 -4.19
N GLN A 32 -9.16 -17.21 -4.28
CA GLN A 32 -9.83 -16.89 -5.55
C GLN A 32 -9.93 -15.37 -5.76
N ARG A 33 -10.22 -14.96 -7.00
CA ARG A 33 -10.39 -13.54 -7.40
C ARG A 33 -11.31 -12.75 -6.47
N ARG A 34 -12.39 -13.36 -5.95
CA ARG A 34 -13.31 -12.68 -5.01
C ARG A 34 -12.66 -12.29 -3.68
N HIS A 35 -11.71 -13.07 -3.18
CA HIS A 35 -11.03 -12.80 -1.91
C HIS A 35 -10.06 -11.62 -2.09
N VAL A 36 -9.31 -11.63 -3.21
CA VAL A 36 -8.44 -10.53 -3.60
C VAL A 36 -9.25 -9.25 -3.79
N ARG A 37 -10.35 -9.31 -4.56
CA ARG A 37 -11.25 -8.17 -4.78
C ARG A 37 -11.77 -7.58 -3.46
N SER A 38 -12.34 -8.42 -2.58
CA SER A 38 -12.88 -7.94 -1.30
C SER A 38 -11.82 -7.28 -0.41
N LEU A 39 -10.59 -7.77 -0.44
CA LEU A 39 -9.49 -7.15 0.31
C LEU A 39 -9.02 -5.84 -0.35
N LEU A 40 -8.97 -5.78 -1.68
CA LEU A 40 -8.64 -4.56 -2.43
C LEU A 40 -9.68 -3.46 -2.19
N GLU A 41 -10.98 -3.80 -2.23
CA GLU A 41 -12.08 -2.88 -1.91
C GLU A 41 -11.98 -2.39 -0.46
N ARG A 42 -11.65 -3.29 0.48
CA ARG A 42 -11.49 -2.94 1.91
C ARG A 42 -10.32 -1.99 2.17
N LEU A 43 -9.16 -2.25 1.56
CA LEU A 43 -7.98 -1.41 1.76
C LEU A 43 -8.11 -0.13 0.93
N GLY A 44 -8.59 -0.21 -0.31
CA GLY A 44 -8.67 0.90 -1.27
C GLY A 44 -7.35 1.34 -1.86
N VAL A 45 -6.23 0.89 -1.31
CA VAL A 45 -4.90 1.32 -1.74
C VAL A 45 -3.85 0.25 -1.45
N LEU A 46 -3.04 -0.04 -2.46
CA LEU A 46 -1.79 -0.78 -2.31
C LEU A 46 -0.65 0.06 -2.87
N GLN A 47 0.27 0.48 -2.00
CA GLN A 47 1.44 1.24 -2.43
C GLN A 47 2.36 0.36 -3.30
N ILE A 48 2.66 0.85 -4.50
CA ILE A 48 3.65 0.26 -5.40
C ILE A 48 5.03 0.75 -4.99
N ASP A 49 5.92 -0.20 -4.72
CA ASP A 49 7.32 0.07 -4.44
C ASP A 49 8.23 -0.87 -5.25
N SER A 50 9.42 -0.38 -5.62
CA SER A 50 10.36 -1.08 -6.49
C SER A 50 11.35 -1.98 -5.74
N VAL A 51 11.44 -1.86 -4.41
CA VAL A 51 12.36 -2.69 -3.61
C VAL A 51 11.98 -4.16 -3.76
N ASN A 52 12.94 -4.97 -4.19
CA ASN A 52 12.76 -6.40 -4.47
C ASN A 52 13.77 -7.26 -3.71
N ALA A 53 14.04 -6.90 -2.45
CA ALA A 53 14.88 -7.71 -1.55
C ALA A 53 14.24 -9.07 -1.23
N LEU A 54 12.91 -9.10 -1.17
CA LEU A 54 12.08 -10.28 -0.90
C LEU A 54 11.09 -10.50 -2.05
N VAL A 55 10.17 -9.57 -2.20
CA VAL A 55 9.22 -9.43 -3.30
C VAL A 55 8.83 -7.96 -3.34
N ARG A 56 8.33 -7.47 -4.48
CA ARG A 56 7.83 -6.09 -4.54
C ARG A 56 6.71 -5.90 -3.51
N SER A 57 6.74 -4.75 -2.84
CA SER A 57 5.93 -4.52 -1.65
C SER A 57 4.42 -4.74 -1.87
N HIS A 58 3.87 -4.31 -3.00
CA HIS A 58 2.42 -4.36 -3.28
C HIS A 58 1.82 -5.77 -3.27
N TYR A 59 2.64 -6.82 -3.38
CA TYR A 59 2.16 -8.20 -3.27
C TYR A 59 1.98 -8.66 -1.81
N LEU A 60 2.74 -8.08 -0.87
CA LEU A 60 2.79 -8.53 0.53
C LEU A 60 1.49 -8.26 1.31
N PRO A 61 0.82 -7.08 1.21
CA PRO A 61 -0.40 -6.84 1.98
C PRO A 61 -1.48 -7.90 1.76
N LEU A 62 -1.66 -8.37 0.52
CA LEU A 62 -2.58 -9.46 0.21
C LEU A 62 -2.11 -10.78 0.83
N PHE A 63 -0.82 -11.12 0.73
CA PHE A 63 -0.25 -12.32 1.36
C PHE A 63 -0.46 -12.31 2.88
N SER A 64 -0.20 -11.18 3.55
CA SER A 64 -0.35 -11.05 5.01
C SER A 64 -1.77 -11.37 5.50
N ARG A 65 -2.81 -11.05 4.71
CA ARG A 65 -4.21 -11.34 5.06
C ARG A 65 -4.73 -12.65 4.48
N LEU A 66 -4.34 -13.03 3.26
CA LEU A 66 -4.93 -14.15 2.51
C LEU A 66 -4.09 -15.43 2.55
N GLY A 67 -2.80 -15.33 2.87
CA GLY A 67 -1.84 -16.44 2.76
C GLY A 67 -1.39 -16.67 1.32
N ASN A 68 -1.12 -17.93 0.98
CA ASN A 68 -0.59 -18.35 -0.32
C ASN A 68 -1.59 -18.13 -1.48
N TYR A 69 -1.61 -16.91 -2.04
CA TYR A 69 -2.41 -16.54 -3.21
C TYR A 69 -1.53 -16.45 -4.46
N SER A 70 -2.06 -16.78 -5.64
CA SER A 70 -1.30 -16.56 -6.88
C SER A 70 -1.12 -15.06 -7.16
N PRO A 71 0.11 -14.54 -7.33
CA PRO A 71 0.34 -13.14 -7.71
C PRO A 71 -0.39 -12.73 -9.00
N THR A 72 -0.65 -13.68 -9.90
CA THR A 72 -1.40 -13.45 -11.15
C THR A 72 -2.79 -12.88 -10.88
N LEU A 73 -3.42 -13.17 -9.73
CA LEU A 73 -4.72 -12.61 -9.38
C LEU A 73 -4.68 -11.09 -9.17
N LEU A 74 -3.57 -10.58 -8.60
CA LEU A 74 -3.36 -9.14 -8.45
C LEU A 74 -2.96 -8.52 -9.81
N GLU A 75 -2.10 -9.19 -10.56
CA GLU A 75 -1.66 -8.72 -11.88
C GLU A 75 -2.82 -8.61 -12.87
N GLU A 76 -3.72 -9.61 -12.89
CA GLU A 76 -4.95 -9.57 -13.68
C GLU A 76 -5.84 -8.41 -13.22
N ALA A 77 -6.05 -8.24 -11.90
CA ALA A 77 -6.84 -7.14 -11.39
C ALA A 77 -6.25 -5.77 -11.78
N ALA A 78 -4.93 -5.64 -11.84
CA ALA A 78 -4.23 -4.38 -12.11
C ALA A 78 -4.09 -4.04 -13.60
N TRP A 79 -3.71 -5.02 -14.41
CA TRP A 79 -3.13 -4.76 -15.74
C TRP A 79 -3.74 -5.62 -16.84
N SER A 80 -4.75 -6.45 -16.56
CA SER A 80 -5.51 -7.11 -17.63
C SER A 80 -6.46 -6.13 -18.32
N GLY A 81 -6.96 -6.51 -19.50
CA GLY A 81 -8.01 -5.78 -20.22
C GLY A 81 -9.43 -6.22 -19.85
N GLY A 82 -10.39 -5.39 -20.24
CA GLY A 82 -11.82 -5.72 -20.19
C GLY A 82 -12.34 -6.07 -18.79
N ARG A 83 -13.20 -7.09 -18.70
CA ARG A 83 -13.92 -7.45 -17.47
C ARG A 83 -13.06 -7.99 -16.33
N HIS A 84 -11.75 -8.18 -16.51
CA HIS A 84 -10.85 -8.69 -15.47
C HIS A 84 -10.13 -7.58 -14.71
N ARG A 85 -9.99 -6.40 -15.32
CA ARG A 85 -9.41 -5.23 -14.66
C ARG A 85 -10.32 -4.73 -13.54
N ARG A 86 -9.74 -4.51 -12.37
CA ARG A 86 -10.39 -3.98 -11.16
C ARG A 86 -9.62 -2.87 -10.48
N LEU A 87 -8.37 -2.63 -10.88
CA LEU A 87 -7.55 -1.56 -10.35
C LEU A 87 -7.07 -0.62 -11.46
N PHE A 88 -6.65 0.58 -11.06
CA PHE A 88 -5.85 1.49 -11.86
C PHE A 88 -4.63 1.96 -11.04
N GLU A 89 -3.58 2.38 -11.74
CA GLU A 89 -2.46 3.06 -11.09
C GLU A 89 -2.72 4.56 -11.02
N TYR A 90 -2.54 5.15 -9.85
CA TYR A 90 -2.50 6.61 -9.68
C TYR A 90 -1.80 7.00 -8.38
N TRP A 91 -1.66 8.30 -8.16
CA TRP A 91 -1.11 8.87 -6.93
C TRP A 91 -2.18 8.81 -5.82
N GLY A 92 -2.23 7.72 -5.07
CA GLY A 92 -3.03 7.54 -3.86
C GLY A 92 -2.20 7.90 -2.62
N HIS A 93 -1.71 6.88 -1.90
CA HIS A 93 -0.56 7.03 -1.00
C HIS A 93 0.72 6.72 -1.78
N GLU A 94 1.40 7.77 -2.26
CA GLU A 94 2.45 7.62 -3.29
C GLU A 94 1.90 6.92 -4.56
N ALA A 95 2.77 6.32 -5.38
CA ALA A 95 2.33 5.47 -6.48
C ALA A 95 1.55 4.26 -5.94
N SER A 96 0.30 4.08 -6.38
CA SER A 96 -0.62 3.10 -5.80
C SER A 96 -1.41 2.34 -6.86
N LEU A 97 -1.78 1.10 -6.54
CA LEU A 97 -2.92 0.41 -7.16
C LEU A 97 -4.18 0.74 -6.36
N LEU A 98 -5.21 1.24 -7.05
CA LEU A 98 -6.48 1.69 -6.47
C LEU A 98 -7.66 0.95 -7.13
N PRO A 99 -8.71 0.53 -6.40
CA PRO A 99 -9.96 0.05 -6.99
C PRO A 99 -10.54 1.03 -8.00
N LEU A 100 -11.02 0.53 -9.14
CA LEU A 100 -11.59 1.36 -10.21
C LEU A 100 -12.72 2.27 -9.71
N GLU A 101 -13.45 1.84 -8.69
CA GLU A 101 -14.52 2.59 -8.03
C GLU A 101 -14.02 3.91 -7.41
N LEU A 102 -12.72 4.01 -7.10
CA LEU A 102 -12.10 5.25 -6.61
C LEU A 102 -11.66 6.20 -7.72
N TYR A 103 -11.70 5.81 -8.99
CA TYR A 103 -11.28 6.66 -10.11
C TYR A 103 -12.04 8.00 -10.16
N PRO A 104 -13.38 8.03 -10.05
CA PRO A 104 -14.12 9.30 -10.04
C PRO A 104 -13.70 10.22 -8.89
N LEU A 105 -13.34 9.64 -7.74
CA LEU A 105 -12.88 10.34 -6.55
C LEU A 105 -11.47 10.91 -6.69
N MET A 106 -10.71 10.48 -7.69
CA MET A 106 -9.35 10.97 -7.96
C MET A 106 -9.29 12.03 -9.07
N ARG A 107 -10.37 12.23 -9.84
CA ARG A 107 -10.37 13.18 -10.97
C ARG A 107 -10.11 14.63 -10.56
N TRP A 108 -10.53 15.06 -9.37
CA TRP A 108 -10.19 16.42 -8.88
C TRP A 108 -8.68 16.64 -8.79
N ARG A 109 -7.92 15.60 -8.44
CA ARG A 109 -6.45 15.65 -8.36
C ARG A 109 -5.83 15.75 -9.75
N MET A 110 -6.41 15.05 -10.73
CA MET A 110 -6.01 15.14 -12.14
C MET A 110 -6.21 16.56 -12.68
N ARG A 111 -7.36 17.19 -12.39
CA ARG A 111 -7.63 18.59 -12.75
C ARG A 111 -6.62 19.55 -12.11
N ARG A 112 -6.38 19.42 -10.79
CA ARG A 112 -5.34 20.21 -10.10
C ARG A 112 -3.97 20.02 -10.75
N ALA A 113 -3.60 18.79 -11.10
CA ALA A 113 -2.32 18.50 -11.74
C ALA A 113 -2.19 19.14 -13.14
N ALA A 114 -3.25 19.14 -13.95
CA ALA A 114 -3.29 19.82 -15.24
C ALA A 114 -3.06 21.34 -15.09
N GLU A 115 -3.54 21.94 -14.00
CA GLU A 115 -3.29 23.35 -13.63
C GLU A 115 -1.91 23.56 -12.97
N GLY A 116 -1.12 22.51 -12.78
CA GLY A 116 0.18 22.56 -12.10
C GLY A 116 0.09 22.64 -10.57
N ARG A 117 -1.06 22.32 -9.98
CA ARG A 117 -1.30 22.26 -8.53
C ARG A 117 -1.19 20.82 -8.01
N GLY A 118 -0.72 20.64 -6.77
CA GLY A 118 -0.66 19.32 -6.13
C GLY A 118 0.36 18.33 -6.72
N ILE A 119 1.27 18.81 -7.57
CA ILE A 119 2.35 18.02 -8.18
C ILE A 119 3.72 18.67 -7.93
N TYR A 120 4.80 17.93 -8.18
CA TYR A 120 6.17 18.45 -8.00
C TYR A 120 6.40 19.72 -8.83
N GLN A 121 7.07 20.72 -8.23
CA GLN A 121 7.32 22.02 -8.86
C GLN A 121 7.99 21.92 -10.24
N GLN A 122 8.93 20.99 -10.40
CA GLN A 122 9.60 20.72 -11.67
C GLN A 122 8.61 20.21 -12.73
N LEU A 123 7.69 19.33 -12.36
CA LEU A 123 6.67 18.79 -13.25
C LEU A 123 5.64 19.86 -13.63
N ALA A 124 5.22 20.70 -12.68
CA ALA A 124 4.36 21.85 -12.95
C ALA A 124 5.00 22.87 -13.90
N ARG A 125 6.30 23.15 -13.71
CA ARG A 125 7.08 24.01 -14.60
C ARG A 125 7.19 23.40 -16.00
N PHE A 126 7.52 22.11 -16.10
CA PHE A 126 7.55 21.38 -17.36
C PHE A 126 6.20 21.47 -18.09
N GLY A 127 5.10 21.25 -17.37
CA GLY A 127 3.74 21.44 -17.85
C GLY A 127 3.54 22.79 -18.53
N ARG A 128 3.98 23.89 -17.92
CA ARG A 128 3.82 25.23 -18.52
C ARG A 128 4.77 25.49 -19.70
N GLU A 129 6.02 25.04 -19.61
CA GLU A 129 7.08 25.43 -20.54
C GLU A 129 7.21 24.50 -21.77
N ARG A 130 6.74 23.26 -21.69
CA ARG A 130 6.99 22.21 -22.69
C ARG A 130 5.73 21.63 -23.33
N GLN A 131 4.70 22.46 -23.51
CA GLN A 131 3.41 22.07 -24.11
C GLN A 131 3.54 21.37 -25.48
N ALA A 132 4.44 21.84 -26.36
CA ALA A 132 4.67 21.19 -27.66
C ALA A 132 5.19 19.75 -27.53
N VAL A 133 6.03 19.47 -26.53
CA VAL A 133 6.53 18.12 -26.26
C VAL A 133 5.42 17.23 -25.69
N ILE A 134 4.63 17.77 -24.76
CA ILE A 134 3.48 17.08 -24.16
C ILE A 134 2.49 16.65 -25.24
N GLN A 135 2.12 17.58 -26.14
CA GLN A 135 1.18 17.31 -27.22
C GLN A 135 1.71 16.22 -28.18
N ARG A 136 2.97 16.35 -28.61
CA ARG A 136 3.63 15.33 -29.46
C ARG A 136 3.62 13.94 -28.82
N VAL A 137 3.88 13.85 -27.52
CA VAL A 137 3.87 12.57 -26.78
C VAL A 137 2.45 12.02 -26.67
N LEU A 138 1.46 12.86 -26.38
CA LEU A 138 0.06 12.44 -26.35
C LEU A 138 -0.42 11.93 -27.71
N ASP A 139 -0.04 12.59 -28.80
CA ASP A 139 -0.37 12.17 -30.16
C ASP A 139 0.29 10.83 -30.51
N ALA A 140 1.54 10.60 -30.09
CA ALA A 140 2.19 9.30 -30.23
C ALA A 140 1.43 8.18 -29.50
N VAL A 141 0.91 8.44 -28.29
CA VAL A 141 0.06 7.49 -27.55
C VAL A 141 -1.27 7.25 -28.28
N ARG A 142 -1.89 8.29 -28.84
CA ARG A 142 -3.11 8.15 -29.65
C ARG A 142 -2.89 7.26 -30.86
N GLU A 143 -1.79 7.45 -31.57
CA GLU A 143 -1.48 6.71 -32.80
C GLU A 143 -1.04 5.26 -32.55
N GLN A 144 -0.20 5.03 -31.53
CA GLN A 144 0.51 3.76 -31.36
C GLN A 144 -0.05 2.90 -30.21
N GLY A 145 -0.92 3.45 -29.36
CA GLY A 145 -1.46 2.77 -28.18
C GLY A 145 -0.50 2.82 -27.00
N ALA A 146 -0.48 1.74 -26.20
CA ALA A 146 0.29 1.69 -24.96
C ALA A 146 1.81 1.81 -25.16
N LEU A 147 2.41 2.89 -24.65
CA LEU A 147 3.83 3.19 -24.79
C LEU A 147 4.54 3.37 -23.45
N GLY A 148 5.74 2.84 -23.34
CA GLY A 148 6.69 3.17 -22.27
C GLY A 148 7.63 4.30 -22.69
N ALA A 149 8.21 5.00 -21.72
CA ALA A 149 9.13 6.12 -21.99
C ALA A 149 10.33 5.71 -22.87
N GLY A 150 10.79 4.45 -22.78
CA GLY A 150 11.87 3.94 -23.63
C GLY A 150 11.50 3.83 -25.12
N SER A 151 10.21 3.70 -25.44
CA SER A 151 9.73 3.55 -26.83
C SER A 151 9.55 4.89 -27.56
N LEU A 152 9.53 5.99 -26.81
CA LEU A 152 9.42 7.36 -27.31
C LEU A 152 10.77 8.05 -27.50
N SER A 153 11.85 7.45 -26.99
CA SER A 153 13.19 8.03 -27.07
C SER A 153 13.68 8.07 -28.51
N THR A 154 13.91 9.27 -29.03
CA THR A 154 14.59 9.53 -30.31
C THR A 154 16.12 9.46 -30.19
N ARG A 155 16.66 9.19 -29.00
CA ARG A 155 18.11 9.15 -28.76
C ARG A 155 18.73 7.82 -29.21
N VAL A 156 19.81 7.92 -30.00
CA VAL A 156 20.70 6.79 -30.40
C VAL A 156 21.71 6.44 -29.29
N GLU A 157 21.97 7.36 -28.35
CA GLU A 157 22.93 7.16 -27.26
C GLU A 157 22.26 6.81 -25.92
N ARG A 158 22.92 5.95 -25.13
CA ARG A 158 22.50 5.57 -23.78
C ARG A 158 22.57 6.76 -22.83
N ALA A 159 21.44 7.11 -22.23
CA ALA A 159 21.41 8.01 -21.08
C ALA A 159 22.32 7.49 -19.95
N GLY A 160 23.02 8.42 -19.29
CA GLY A 160 23.93 8.11 -18.17
C GLY A 160 23.23 7.47 -16.96
N PRO A 161 23.99 7.02 -15.94
CA PRO A 161 23.50 6.05 -14.96
C PRO A 161 22.41 6.57 -14.01
N TRP A 162 22.22 7.88 -13.89
CA TRP A 162 21.21 8.46 -13.00
C TRP A 162 20.95 9.93 -13.39
N TRP A 163 19.66 10.31 -13.45
CA TRP A 163 19.10 11.67 -13.61
C TRP A 163 18.78 12.22 -14.99
N ASP A 164 19.08 11.54 -16.09
CA ASP A 164 18.68 12.01 -17.43
C ASP A 164 17.30 11.45 -17.81
N TRP A 165 16.24 12.02 -17.23
CA TRP A 165 14.88 11.77 -17.71
C TRP A 165 14.75 12.50 -19.05
N SER A 166 14.53 11.77 -20.14
CA SER A 166 14.20 12.39 -21.42
C SER A 166 12.96 13.29 -21.27
N GLU A 167 12.85 14.32 -22.12
CA GLU A 167 11.68 15.21 -22.09
C GLU A 167 10.37 14.42 -22.29
N GLU A 168 10.43 13.32 -23.05
CA GLU A 168 9.31 12.39 -23.26
C GLU A 168 8.86 11.71 -21.97
N LYS A 169 9.80 11.37 -21.08
CA LYS A 169 9.48 10.75 -19.80
C LYS A 169 8.79 11.75 -18.87
N HIS A 170 9.26 13.00 -18.84
CA HIS A 170 8.58 14.07 -18.09
C HIS A 170 7.19 14.37 -18.65
N ALA A 171 7.04 14.36 -19.98
CA ALA A 171 5.75 14.53 -20.62
C ALA A 171 4.77 13.40 -20.24
N LEU A 172 5.20 12.13 -20.25
CA LEU A 172 4.38 11.02 -19.79
C LEU A 172 3.98 11.13 -18.31
N GLU A 173 4.90 11.51 -17.42
CA GLU A 173 4.54 11.70 -16.00
C GLU A 173 3.59 12.88 -15.80
N TRP A 174 3.72 13.96 -16.59
CA TRP A 174 2.80 15.09 -16.53
C TRP A 174 1.41 14.69 -17.04
N LEU A 175 1.33 14.04 -18.21
CA LEU A 175 0.07 13.53 -18.78
C LEU A 175 -0.60 12.54 -17.83
N PHE A 176 0.18 11.67 -17.18
CA PHE A 176 -0.33 10.71 -16.19
C PHE A 176 -0.86 11.43 -14.95
N ALA A 177 -0.13 12.43 -14.44
CA ALA A 177 -0.59 13.23 -13.30
C ALA A 177 -1.89 13.98 -13.62
N ALA A 178 -1.98 14.56 -14.82
CA ALA A 178 -3.13 15.28 -15.35
C ALA A 178 -4.31 14.38 -15.77
N GLY A 179 -4.14 13.05 -15.76
CA GLY A 179 -5.19 12.09 -16.13
C GLY A 179 -5.42 11.93 -17.64
N GLU A 180 -4.57 12.54 -18.49
CA GLU A 180 -4.62 12.46 -19.95
C GLU A 180 -4.15 11.09 -20.48
N VAL A 181 -3.34 10.39 -19.70
CA VAL A 181 -2.98 8.98 -19.92
C VAL A 181 -3.09 8.20 -18.62
N THR A 182 -3.27 6.88 -18.71
CA THR A 182 -3.25 5.97 -17.57
C THR A 182 -2.38 4.75 -17.86
N VAL A 183 -2.03 3.99 -16.83
CA VAL A 183 -1.17 2.81 -16.99
C VAL A 183 -2.00 1.64 -17.54
N ALA A 184 -1.80 1.30 -18.81
CA ALA A 184 -2.42 0.13 -19.44
C ALA A 184 -1.84 -1.17 -18.88
N GLY A 185 -0.53 -1.21 -18.64
CA GLY A 185 0.18 -2.36 -18.10
C GLY A 185 1.62 -2.03 -17.76
N ARG A 186 2.43 -3.06 -17.50
CA ARG A 186 3.85 -2.92 -17.19
C ARG A 186 4.72 -3.88 -17.97
N ARG A 187 5.90 -3.42 -18.38
CA ARG A 187 7.00 -4.27 -18.85
C ARG A 187 8.06 -4.30 -17.76
N GLY A 188 8.06 -5.37 -16.96
CA GLY A 188 8.90 -5.43 -15.76
C GLY A 188 8.42 -4.43 -14.70
N PHE A 189 9.12 -3.29 -14.56
CA PHE A 189 8.70 -2.18 -13.69
C PHE A 189 8.45 -0.87 -14.47
N GLU A 190 8.71 -0.88 -15.78
CA GLU A 190 8.34 0.22 -16.67
C GLU A 190 6.82 0.25 -16.86
N ARG A 191 6.20 1.41 -16.67
CA ARG A 191 4.79 1.63 -16.99
C ARG A 191 4.61 1.78 -18.49
N LEU A 192 3.56 1.17 -19.02
CA LEU A 192 3.06 1.39 -20.37
C LEU A 192 1.81 2.26 -20.25
N TYR A 193 1.86 3.45 -20.83
CA TYR A 193 0.80 4.45 -20.76
C TYR A 193 -0.05 4.42 -22.02
N ASP A 194 -1.38 4.45 -21.87
CA ASP A 194 -2.34 4.57 -22.96
C ASP A 194 -3.47 5.53 -22.55
N LEU A 195 -4.37 5.84 -23.48
CA LEU A 195 -5.52 6.71 -23.24
C LEU A 195 -6.49 6.08 -22.22
N PRO A 196 -7.07 6.86 -21.30
CA PRO A 196 -8.04 6.36 -20.33
C PRO A 196 -9.19 5.55 -20.97
N GLU A 197 -9.72 5.97 -22.11
CA GLU A 197 -10.82 5.32 -22.83
C GLU A 197 -10.46 3.97 -23.45
N ARG A 198 -9.17 3.66 -23.62
CA ARG A 198 -8.70 2.34 -24.08
C ARG A 198 -8.44 1.37 -22.94
N VAL A 199 -8.28 1.90 -21.72
CA VAL A 199 -7.84 1.12 -20.55
C VAL A 199 -8.96 0.91 -19.54
N LEU A 200 -9.74 1.95 -19.26
CA LEU A 200 -10.76 1.98 -18.22
C LEU A 200 -12.15 1.67 -18.80
N PRO A 201 -13.04 1.03 -18.02
CA PRO A 201 -14.40 0.76 -18.48
C PRO A 201 -15.13 2.06 -18.88
N SER A 202 -15.81 2.04 -20.03
CA SER A 202 -16.50 3.24 -20.54
C SER A 202 -17.58 3.76 -19.59
N ASP A 203 -18.27 2.88 -18.86
CA ASP A 203 -19.27 3.28 -17.85
C ASP A 203 -18.65 4.09 -16.72
N LEU A 204 -17.40 3.80 -16.35
CA LEU A 204 -16.65 4.55 -15.33
C LEU A 204 -16.32 5.96 -15.82
N LEU A 205 -15.87 6.09 -17.07
CA LEU A 205 -15.50 7.38 -17.67
C LEU A 205 -16.71 8.28 -17.92
N ARG A 206 -17.87 7.69 -18.22
CA ARG A 206 -19.13 8.41 -18.43
C ARG A 206 -19.78 8.89 -17.13
N GLN A 207 -19.30 8.47 -15.95
CA GLN A 207 -19.84 8.97 -14.70
C GLN A 207 -19.63 10.49 -14.61
N PRO A 208 -20.62 11.25 -14.12
CA PRO A 208 -20.47 12.69 -13.93
C PRO A 208 -19.30 12.97 -13.00
N GLU A 209 -18.60 14.07 -13.26
CA GLU A 209 -17.55 14.52 -12.34
C GLU A 209 -18.17 14.84 -10.98
N LEU A 210 -17.54 14.31 -9.95
CA LEU A 210 -17.89 14.66 -8.58
C LEU A 210 -17.26 16.00 -8.25
N ASP A 211 -18.01 16.80 -7.51
CA ASP A 211 -17.44 17.99 -6.89
C ASP A 211 -16.24 17.59 -6.00
N GLU A 212 -15.24 18.46 -5.96
CA GLU A 212 -13.98 18.19 -5.27
C GLU A 212 -14.17 18.00 -3.76
N VAL A 213 -15.08 18.77 -3.15
CA VAL A 213 -15.43 18.66 -1.73
C VAL A 213 -16.03 17.28 -1.46
N GLU A 214 -16.95 16.84 -2.32
CA GLU A 214 -17.60 15.52 -2.19
C GLU A 214 -16.60 14.37 -2.37
N ALA A 215 -15.73 14.46 -3.38
CA ALA A 215 -14.69 13.46 -3.60
C ALA A 215 -13.77 13.33 -2.38
N GLN A 216 -13.36 14.45 -1.77
CA GLN A 216 -12.53 14.46 -0.58
C GLN A 216 -13.24 13.87 0.65
N ARG A 217 -14.55 14.14 0.83
CA ARG A 217 -15.35 13.49 1.90
C ARG A 217 -15.36 11.98 1.75
N GLN A 218 -15.68 11.48 0.56
CA GLN A 218 -15.73 10.04 0.31
C GLN A 218 -14.36 9.37 0.49
N LEU A 219 -13.27 10.04 0.09
CA LEU A 219 -11.91 9.54 0.34
C LEU A 219 -11.60 9.47 1.84
N LEU A 220 -11.98 10.48 2.63
CA LEU A 220 -11.80 10.43 4.09
C LEU A 220 -12.66 9.37 4.77
N LEU A 221 -13.89 9.17 4.29
CA LEU A 221 -14.76 8.10 4.77
C LEU A 221 -14.13 6.74 4.48
N HIS A 222 -13.58 6.54 3.28
CA HIS A 222 -12.81 5.34 2.94
C HIS A 222 -11.59 5.17 3.85
N SER A 223 -10.81 6.24 4.10
CA SER A 223 -9.69 6.21 5.05
C SER A 223 -10.14 5.75 6.43
N ALA A 224 -11.28 6.24 6.93
CA ALA A 224 -11.83 5.86 8.21
C ALA A 224 -12.27 4.39 8.24
N GLN A 225 -12.88 3.89 7.16
CA GLN A 225 -13.25 2.48 7.00
C GLN A 225 -12.00 1.57 7.00
N ALA A 226 -10.96 1.94 6.27
CA ALA A 226 -9.74 1.13 6.13
C ALA A 226 -8.85 1.16 7.38
N LEU A 227 -8.80 2.30 8.09
CA LEU A 227 -7.98 2.47 9.30
C LEU A 227 -8.73 2.06 10.57
N GLY A 228 -10.06 2.07 10.58
CA GLY A 228 -10.93 1.74 11.72
C GLY A 228 -11.03 2.86 12.75
N VAL A 229 -9.89 3.35 13.25
CA VAL A 229 -9.80 4.55 14.09
C VAL A 229 -8.48 5.28 13.84
N ALA A 230 -8.54 6.59 13.62
CA ALA A 230 -7.34 7.35 13.26
C ALA A 230 -7.48 8.83 13.62
N THR A 231 -6.35 9.52 13.80
CA THR A 231 -6.35 11.00 13.92
C THR A 231 -6.60 11.64 12.56
N GLU A 232 -6.90 12.93 12.54
CA GLU A 232 -7.03 13.70 11.29
C GLU A 232 -5.83 13.51 10.36
N LYS A 233 -4.61 13.60 10.91
CA LYS A 233 -3.37 13.41 10.15
C LYS A 233 -3.33 12.04 9.48
N ASP A 234 -3.71 11.00 10.21
CA ASP A 234 -3.67 9.63 9.70
C ASP A 234 -4.69 9.42 8.57
N LEU A 235 -5.90 10.00 8.71
CA LEU A 235 -6.95 9.90 7.70
C LEU A 235 -6.59 10.62 6.40
N ARG A 236 -6.05 11.84 6.50
CA ARG A 236 -5.62 12.60 5.31
C ARG A 236 -4.41 11.96 4.64
N ASP A 237 -3.49 11.38 5.42
CA ASP A 237 -2.27 10.76 4.90
C ASP A 237 -2.55 9.55 4.01
N TYR A 238 -3.65 8.83 4.28
CA TYR A 238 -4.07 7.64 3.55
C TYR A 238 -4.23 7.85 2.04
N PHE A 239 -4.68 9.05 1.63
CA PHE A 239 -4.76 9.47 0.22
C PHE A 239 -3.95 10.73 -0.06
N ARG A 240 -3.08 11.18 0.86
CA ARG A 240 -2.29 12.42 0.74
C ARG A 240 -3.15 13.68 0.49
N LEU A 241 -4.24 13.84 1.23
CA LEU A 241 -5.05 15.06 1.18
C LEU A 241 -4.37 16.24 1.88
N ASP A 242 -4.66 17.44 1.40
CA ASP A 242 -4.15 18.69 1.98
C ASP A 242 -4.76 18.92 3.38
N PRO A 243 -4.00 19.45 4.36
CA PRO A 243 -4.47 19.65 5.73
C PRO A 243 -5.69 20.57 5.88
N ALA A 244 -5.84 21.57 5.00
CA ALA A 244 -6.97 22.50 5.07
C ALA A 244 -8.25 21.82 4.58
N ASP A 245 -8.16 21.14 3.44
CA ASP A 245 -9.23 20.36 2.85
C ASP A 245 -9.71 19.27 3.83
N SER A 246 -8.77 18.48 4.38
CA SER A 246 -9.12 17.39 5.29
C SER A 246 -9.85 17.85 6.55
N LYS A 247 -9.40 18.94 7.18
CA LYS A 247 -10.05 19.48 8.40
C LYS A 247 -11.48 19.92 8.12
N ALA A 248 -11.72 20.62 7.01
CA ALA A 248 -13.06 21.06 6.63
C ALA A 248 -13.97 19.86 6.37
N ARG A 249 -13.51 18.90 5.57
CA ARG A 249 -14.30 17.71 5.22
C ARG A 249 -14.58 16.78 6.40
N LEU A 250 -13.66 16.66 7.36
CA LEU A 250 -13.91 15.90 8.59
C LEU A 250 -14.97 16.56 9.47
N ALA A 251 -14.99 17.90 9.57
CA ALA A 251 -16.03 18.60 10.31
C ALA A 251 -17.41 18.33 9.69
N GLU A 252 -17.52 18.39 8.37
CA GLU A 252 -18.75 18.07 7.63
C GLU A 252 -19.20 16.62 7.84
N LEU A 253 -18.28 15.65 7.77
CA LEU A 253 -18.60 14.22 8.00
C LEU A 253 -19.04 13.92 9.44
N VAL A 254 -18.51 14.66 10.41
CA VAL A 254 -18.95 14.57 11.81
C VAL A 254 -20.33 15.19 11.99
N GLU A 255 -20.58 16.36 11.38
CA GLU A 255 -21.88 17.01 11.40
C GLU A 255 -22.97 16.16 10.73
N ALA A 256 -22.64 15.50 9.62
CA ALA A 256 -23.53 14.57 8.92
C ALA A 256 -23.77 13.25 9.69
N GLY A 257 -22.97 12.96 10.71
CA GLY A 257 -23.07 11.73 11.51
C GLY A 257 -22.40 10.50 10.87
N ASP A 258 -21.66 10.65 9.77
CA ASP A 258 -20.92 9.56 9.14
C ASP A 258 -19.71 9.13 9.98
N LEU A 259 -19.09 10.10 10.69
CA LEU A 259 -17.96 9.91 11.58
C LEU A 259 -18.27 10.37 13.01
N LEU A 260 -17.67 9.67 13.97
CA LEU A 260 -17.64 10.07 15.37
C LEU A 260 -16.26 10.59 15.75
N VAL A 261 -16.23 11.62 16.58
CA VAL A 261 -15.02 12.03 17.30
C VAL A 261 -14.92 11.19 18.56
N VAL A 262 -13.77 10.53 18.75
CA VAL A 262 -13.52 9.64 19.89
C VAL A 262 -12.18 9.94 20.53
N GLN A 263 -12.10 9.78 21.86
CA GLN A 263 -10.82 9.82 22.58
C GLN A 263 -10.21 8.43 22.65
N VAL A 264 -8.92 8.29 22.32
CA VAL A 264 -8.20 7.02 22.45
C VAL A 264 -7.22 7.13 23.61
N GLN A 265 -7.26 6.19 24.54
CA GLN A 265 -6.36 6.16 25.69
C GLN A 265 -4.88 6.25 25.24
N GLY A 266 -4.16 7.25 25.76
CA GLY A 266 -2.75 7.50 25.47
C GLY A 266 -2.50 8.36 24.22
N TRP A 267 -3.55 8.73 23.47
CA TRP A 267 -3.44 9.66 22.36
C TRP A 267 -3.72 11.08 22.83
N GLN A 268 -2.92 12.04 22.36
CA GLN A 268 -3.11 13.46 22.68
C GLN A 268 -4.13 14.14 21.76
N ALA A 269 -4.16 13.73 20.49
CA ALA A 269 -5.10 14.26 19.52
C ALA A 269 -6.40 13.45 19.52
N PRO A 270 -7.56 14.08 19.24
CA PRO A 270 -8.79 13.35 19.00
C PRO A 270 -8.63 12.40 17.81
N ALA A 271 -9.35 11.30 17.85
CA ALA A 271 -9.46 10.35 16.76
C ALA A 271 -10.87 10.35 16.18
N TYR A 272 -10.99 9.71 15.03
CA TYR A 272 -12.23 9.57 14.29
C TYR A 272 -12.43 8.11 13.94
N CYS A 273 -13.66 7.63 14.01
CA CYS A 273 -14.09 6.34 13.51
C CYS A 273 -15.48 6.47 12.86
N LEU A 274 -15.96 5.40 12.23
CA LEU A 274 -17.33 5.36 11.72
C LEU A 274 -18.37 5.49 12.84
N ALA A 275 -19.58 5.91 12.47
CA ALA A 275 -20.75 6.02 13.35
C ALA A 275 -21.00 4.78 14.22
N GLU A 276 -20.82 3.59 13.66
CA GLU A 276 -21.11 2.32 14.34
C GLU A 276 -19.88 1.39 14.31
N PRO A 277 -18.87 1.63 15.17
CA PRO A 277 -17.64 0.85 15.15
C PRO A 277 -17.87 -0.55 15.75
N VAL A 278 -17.67 -1.59 14.96
CA VAL A 278 -17.73 -2.99 15.43
C VAL A 278 -16.36 -3.41 15.95
N ILE A 279 -16.19 -3.40 17.27
CA ILE A 279 -14.91 -3.77 17.91
C ILE A 279 -14.94 -5.26 18.30
N PRO A 280 -14.10 -6.11 17.69
CA PRO A 280 -14.08 -7.52 18.06
C PRO A 280 -13.53 -7.71 19.48
N ARG A 281 -13.97 -8.78 20.16
CA ARG A 281 -13.49 -9.13 21.50
C ARG A 281 -12.01 -9.53 21.53
N LYS A 282 -11.52 -10.16 20.45
CA LYS A 282 -10.14 -10.58 20.27
C LYS A 282 -9.83 -10.66 18.78
N VAL A 283 -8.60 -10.34 18.39
CA VAL A 283 -8.04 -10.64 17.07
C VAL A 283 -6.96 -11.70 17.23
N ARG A 284 -7.05 -12.78 16.44
CA ARG A 284 -6.04 -13.84 16.38
C ARG A 284 -5.49 -13.86 14.96
N ALA A 285 -4.37 -13.17 14.75
CA ALA A 285 -3.69 -13.11 13.47
C ALA A 285 -2.19 -13.35 13.65
N SER A 286 -1.55 -13.92 12.64
CA SER A 286 -0.09 -14.00 12.57
C SER A 286 0.31 -13.66 11.15
N ALA A 287 1.14 -12.64 10.98
CA ALA A 287 1.49 -12.15 9.65
C ALA A 287 2.81 -11.38 9.67
N LEU A 288 3.61 -11.57 8.63
CA LEU A 288 4.70 -10.67 8.28
C LEU A 288 4.13 -9.52 7.45
N LEU A 289 4.38 -8.28 7.87
CA LEU A 289 3.83 -7.07 7.27
C LEU A 289 4.86 -6.38 6.40
N SER A 290 4.45 -5.86 5.25
CA SER A 290 5.32 -4.99 4.46
C SER A 290 5.64 -3.70 5.23
N PRO A 291 6.86 -3.14 5.07
CA PRO A 291 7.13 -1.77 5.49
C PRO A 291 6.13 -0.77 4.90
N PHE A 292 5.59 -1.02 3.71
CA PHE A 292 4.65 -0.12 3.01
C PHE A 292 3.20 -0.60 3.11
N ASP A 293 2.91 -1.46 4.08
CA ASP A 293 1.55 -1.87 4.39
C ASP A 293 0.77 -0.71 5.04
N SER A 294 -0.52 -0.57 4.76
CA SER A 294 -1.34 0.51 5.34
C SER A 294 -1.51 0.42 6.86
N LEU A 295 -1.24 -0.74 7.47
CA LEU A 295 -1.16 -0.85 8.93
C LEU A 295 0.14 -0.24 9.50
N VAL A 296 1.19 -0.07 8.67
CA VAL A 296 2.55 0.24 9.11
C VAL A 296 3.07 1.57 8.54
N TRP A 297 2.68 2.00 7.34
CA TRP A 297 3.35 3.12 6.63
C TRP A 297 3.39 4.43 7.42
N GLU A 298 2.36 4.72 8.21
CA GLU A 298 2.28 5.91 9.07
C GLU A 298 2.85 5.49 10.41
N ARG A 299 4.16 5.70 10.54
CA ARG A 299 4.97 5.19 11.64
C ARG A 299 4.50 5.74 12.97
N ALA A 300 4.07 7.01 13.01
CA ALA A 300 3.58 7.62 14.24
C ALA A 300 2.27 6.95 14.69
N ARG A 301 1.38 6.59 13.76
CA ARG A 301 0.16 5.83 14.11
C ARG A 301 0.48 4.42 14.56
N THR A 302 1.41 3.76 13.88
CA THR A 302 1.87 2.41 14.25
C THR A 302 2.43 2.40 15.67
N GLU A 303 3.29 3.36 16.01
CA GLU A 303 3.84 3.54 17.35
C GLU A 303 2.72 3.81 18.37
N ARG A 304 1.80 4.74 18.08
CA ARG A 304 0.64 5.02 18.95
C ARG A 304 -0.27 3.81 19.21
N LEU A 305 -0.42 2.90 18.23
CA LEU A 305 -1.28 1.72 18.37
C LEU A 305 -0.57 0.55 19.04
N PHE A 306 0.68 0.29 18.67
CA PHE A 306 1.38 -0.95 18.99
C PHE A 306 2.55 -0.77 19.95
N ASP A 307 2.90 0.47 20.30
CA ASP A 307 4.14 0.80 21.02
C ASP A 307 5.37 0.25 20.28
N PHE A 308 5.35 0.43 18.96
CA PHE A 308 6.32 -0.16 18.05
C PHE A 308 6.94 0.92 17.17
N ARG A 309 8.09 1.42 17.61
CA ARG A 309 8.89 2.37 16.81
C ARG A 309 9.54 1.63 15.65
N TYR A 310 9.18 2.04 14.43
CA TYR A 310 9.62 1.37 13.21
C TYR A 310 10.28 2.33 12.24
N ARG A 311 11.50 1.98 11.81
CA ARG A 311 12.27 2.70 10.80
C ARG A 311 12.77 1.70 9.78
N LEU A 312 12.49 1.96 8.50
CA LEU A 312 13.04 1.19 7.40
C LEU A 312 14.47 1.67 7.11
N GLU A 313 15.44 0.76 7.10
CA GLU A 313 16.88 1.06 7.04
C GLU A 313 17.52 0.71 5.68
N ILE A 314 16.70 0.56 4.63
CA ILE A 314 17.18 0.22 3.27
C ILE A 314 18.21 1.22 2.73
N TYR A 315 18.06 2.51 3.07
CA TYR A 315 18.98 3.57 2.66
C TYR A 315 20.09 3.84 3.68
N THR A 316 20.05 3.19 4.83
CA THR A 316 21.08 3.30 5.86
C THR A 316 22.28 2.43 5.44
N PRO A 317 23.53 2.95 5.48
CA PRO A 317 24.72 2.13 5.25
C PRO A 317 24.76 0.91 6.16
N GLN A 318 25.25 -0.24 5.67
CA GLN A 318 25.15 -1.52 6.38
C GLN A 318 25.65 -1.46 7.84
N HIS A 319 26.78 -0.80 8.09
CA HIS A 319 27.39 -0.68 9.43
C HIS A 319 26.63 0.26 10.39
N LYS A 320 25.64 1.02 9.90
CA LYS A 320 24.76 1.90 10.71
C LYS A 320 23.37 1.32 10.92
N ARG A 321 23.07 0.15 10.35
CA ARG A 321 21.77 -0.51 10.50
C ARG A 321 21.66 -1.10 11.90
N VAL A 322 20.50 -0.93 12.53
CA VAL A 322 20.18 -1.52 13.84
C VAL A 322 19.47 -2.85 13.65
N TYR A 323 18.53 -2.93 12.70
CA TYR A 323 17.64 -4.08 12.54
C TYR A 323 17.91 -4.89 11.27
N GLY A 324 18.45 -4.28 10.21
CA GLY A 324 18.73 -5.00 8.98
C GLY A 324 18.36 -4.23 7.73
N TYR A 325 18.40 -4.89 6.57
CA TYR A 325 18.14 -4.23 5.29
C TYR A 325 16.64 -4.13 5.01
N TYR A 326 15.94 -5.25 4.91
CA TYR A 326 14.52 -5.31 4.54
C TYR A 326 13.73 -6.02 5.62
N VAL A 327 13.43 -5.25 6.67
CA VAL A 327 12.89 -5.74 7.93
C VAL A 327 11.37 -5.69 7.90
N LEU A 328 10.69 -6.83 7.99
CA LEU A 328 9.24 -6.91 8.09
C LEU A 328 8.82 -6.95 9.57
N PRO A 329 7.86 -6.12 10.03
CA PRO A 329 7.20 -6.31 11.31
C PRO A 329 6.42 -7.62 11.34
N PHE A 330 6.50 -8.37 12.43
CA PHE A 330 5.72 -9.57 12.66
C PHE A 330 4.56 -9.28 13.60
N LEU A 331 3.35 -9.30 13.06
CA LEU A 331 2.11 -9.28 13.81
C LEU A 331 1.88 -10.66 14.43
N PHE A 332 1.73 -10.73 15.75
CA PHE A 332 1.29 -11.90 16.49
C PHE A 332 0.14 -11.52 17.43
N ASN A 333 -1.02 -12.12 17.19
CA ASN A 333 -2.31 -11.75 17.77
C ASN A 333 -2.65 -10.27 17.57
N GLU A 334 -2.42 -9.47 18.60
CA GLU A 334 -2.75 -8.05 18.68
C GLU A 334 -1.48 -7.21 18.89
N HIS A 335 -0.30 -7.73 18.55
CA HIS A 335 0.98 -7.06 18.82
C HIS A 335 1.93 -7.18 17.63
N LEU A 336 2.66 -6.11 17.35
CA LEU A 336 3.87 -6.20 16.53
C LEU A 336 4.97 -6.71 17.46
N ALA A 337 5.23 -8.01 17.43
CA ALA A 337 5.98 -8.72 18.47
C ALA A 337 7.44 -9.01 18.08
N ALA A 338 7.78 -8.84 16.81
CA ALA A 338 9.16 -8.95 16.34
C ALA A 338 9.39 -8.15 15.05
N ARG A 339 10.67 -8.01 14.70
CA ARG A 339 11.21 -7.49 13.44
C ARG A 339 12.04 -8.58 12.77
N VAL A 340 11.79 -8.86 11.50
CA VAL A 340 12.44 -9.97 10.78
C VAL A 340 13.11 -9.45 9.52
N ASP A 341 14.44 -9.50 9.46
CA ASP A 341 15.21 -9.13 8.26
C ASP A 341 15.23 -10.30 7.27
N LEU A 342 14.58 -10.11 6.12
CA LEU A 342 14.34 -11.17 5.15
C LEU A 342 14.91 -10.85 3.78
N ARG A 343 15.36 -11.90 3.10
CA ARG A 343 15.77 -11.84 1.70
C ARG A 343 15.32 -13.08 0.95
N SER A 344 14.82 -12.91 -0.26
CA SER A 344 14.65 -14.02 -1.19
C SER A 344 15.98 -14.27 -1.93
N ASP A 345 16.51 -15.48 -1.82
CA ASP A 345 17.61 -15.96 -2.66
C ASP A 345 17.05 -16.98 -3.65
N ARG A 346 16.54 -16.47 -4.77
CA ARG A 346 15.91 -17.28 -5.82
C ARG A 346 16.90 -18.22 -6.50
N ALA A 347 18.17 -17.84 -6.61
CA ALA A 347 19.20 -18.67 -7.22
C ALA A 347 19.51 -19.90 -6.35
N ALA A 348 19.50 -19.73 -5.02
CA ALA A 348 19.70 -20.83 -4.09
C ALA A 348 18.39 -21.52 -3.65
N GLY A 349 17.23 -21.08 -4.12
CA GLY A 349 15.92 -21.59 -3.72
C GLY A 349 15.56 -21.36 -2.24
N LYS A 350 16.04 -20.27 -1.63
CA LYS A 350 15.94 -20.04 -0.17
C LYS A 350 15.24 -18.74 0.21
N LEU A 351 14.41 -18.79 1.23
CA LEU A 351 14.04 -17.62 2.02
C LEU A 351 15.06 -17.46 3.16
N VAL A 352 15.88 -16.42 3.11
CA VAL A 352 16.94 -16.19 4.09
C VAL A 352 16.45 -15.28 5.21
N VAL A 353 16.54 -15.76 6.45
CA VAL A 353 16.29 -15.00 7.68
C VAL A 353 17.63 -14.49 8.20
N HIS A 354 17.93 -13.22 7.96
CA HIS A 354 19.19 -12.60 8.39
C HIS A 354 19.18 -12.27 9.88
N ALA A 355 18.04 -11.80 10.40
CA ALA A 355 17.88 -11.47 11.80
C ALA A 355 16.42 -11.59 12.24
N VAL A 356 16.24 -11.96 13.52
CA VAL A 356 14.97 -11.86 14.25
C VAL A 356 15.25 -11.02 15.48
N HIS A 357 14.52 -9.91 15.63
CA HIS A 357 14.58 -9.05 16.80
C HIS A 357 13.21 -9.10 17.47
N GLU A 358 13.10 -9.79 18.60
CA GLU A 358 11.89 -9.78 19.42
C GLU A 358 11.71 -8.42 20.10
N GLU A 359 10.47 -7.98 20.26
CA GLU A 359 10.17 -6.86 21.16
C GLU A 359 10.32 -7.29 22.63
N GLU A 360 10.31 -6.33 23.55
CA GLU A 360 10.58 -6.55 24.99
C GLU A 360 9.76 -7.69 25.62
N LYS A 361 8.51 -7.88 25.19
CA LYS A 361 7.63 -8.94 25.70
C LYS A 361 8.02 -10.35 25.23
N GLY A 362 8.86 -10.46 24.21
CA GLY A 362 9.20 -11.73 23.57
C GLY A 362 8.03 -12.36 22.80
N LEU A 363 8.33 -13.43 22.07
CA LEU A 363 7.35 -14.22 21.31
C LEU A 363 6.80 -15.42 22.10
N GLY A 364 7.54 -15.93 23.08
CA GLY A 364 7.24 -17.22 23.71
C GLY A 364 7.24 -18.37 22.69
N GLU A 365 6.83 -19.57 23.10
CA GLU A 365 6.83 -20.75 22.22
C GLU A 365 5.81 -20.63 21.08
N GLU A 366 4.57 -20.22 21.40
CA GLU A 366 3.51 -20.06 20.40
C GLU A 366 3.87 -19.01 19.33
N GLY A 367 4.49 -17.90 19.72
CA GLY A 367 4.89 -16.85 18.78
C GLY A 367 6.03 -17.30 17.86
N HIS A 368 6.99 -18.08 18.37
CA HIS A 368 8.04 -18.67 17.53
C HIS A 368 7.46 -19.70 16.55
N ALA A 369 6.53 -20.55 17.00
CA ALA A 369 5.85 -21.51 16.14
C ALA A 369 5.05 -20.80 15.03
N ALA A 370 4.30 -19.75 15.38
CA ALA A 370 3.57 -18.94 14.41
C ALA A 370 4.50 -18.23 13.42
N LEU A 371 5.65 -17.72 13.86
CA LEU A 371 6.65 -17.12 12.99
C LEU A 371 7.24 -18.15 12.02
N ALA A 372 7.61 -19.34 12.51
CA ALA A 372 8.10 -20.43 11.68
C ALA A 372 7.08 -20.81 10.60
N GLN A 373 5.80 -20.92 10.97
CA GLN A 373 4.71 -21.18 10.03
C GLN A 373 4.60 -20.06 8.97
N GLN A 374 4.62 -18.78 9.36
CA GLN A 374 4.54 -17.67 8.40
C GLN A 374 5.74 -17.63 7.44
N LEU A 375 6.93 -17.98 7.91
CA LEU A 375 8.12 -18.07 7.05
C LEU A 375 8.03 -19.23 6.05
N ASN A 376 7.55 -20.39 6.49
CA ASN A 376 7.31 -21.52 5.59
C ASN A 376 6.22 -21.22 4.55
N GLU A 377 5.11 -20.60 4.97
CA GLU A 377 4.05 -20.15 4.06
C GLU A 377 4.60 -19.16 3.02
N MET A 378 5.45 -18.22 3.46
CA MET A 378 6.07 -17.23 2.57
C MET A 378 7.06 -17.87 1.61
N ALA A 379 7.89 -18.81 2.08
CA ALA A 379 8.82 -19.53 1.21
C ALA A 379 8.07 -20.26 0.10
N ARG A 380 7.02 -21.02 0.45
CA ARG A 380 6.16 -21.70 -0.53
C ARG A 380 5.50 -20.74 -1.51
N TRP A 381 4.93 -19.64 -1.01
CA TRP A 381 4.29 -18.62 -1.85
C TRP A 381 5.26 -17.97 -2.84
N LEU A 382 6.51 -17.75 -2.43
CA LEU A 382 7.56 -17.22 -3.29
C LEU A 382 8.19 -18.28 -4.21
N GLY A 383 7.75 -19.53 -4.16
CA GLY A 383 8.32 -20.64 -4.93
C GLY A 383 9.74 -21.03 -4.47
N LEU A 384 10.05 -20.83 -3.19
CA LEU A 384 11.34 -21.16 -2.58
C LEU A 384 11.24 -22.50 -1.85
N GLU A 385 12.28 -23.32 -1.96
CA GLU A 385 12.31 -24.71 -1.45
C GLU A 385 12.38 -24.78 0.07
N ARG A 386 13.14 -23.85 0.70
CA ARG A 386 13.38 -23.90 2.14
C ARG A 386 13.64 -22.54 2.75
N VAL A 387 13.47 -22.47 4.07
CA VAL A 387 13.88 -21.33 4.89
C VAL A 387 15.29 -21.58 5.42
N ALA A 388 16.19 -20.61 5.25
CA ALA A 388 17.55 -20.64 5.76
C ALA A 388 17.73 -19.58 6.85
N VAL A 389 18.08 -20.00 8.07
CA VAL A 389 18.27 -19.08 9.19
C VAL A 389 19.75 -18.76 9.34
N ASN A 390 20.11 -17.50 9.05
CA ASN A 390 21.46 -16.97 9.27
C ASN A 390 21.54 -16.11 10.55
N CYS A 391 20.41 -15.96 11.25
CA CYS A 391 20.30 -15.23 12.50
C CYS A 391 21.06 -15.94 13.62
N ARG A 392 22.14 -15.32 14.12
CA ARG A 392 22.96 -15.84 15.23
C ARG A 392 22.43 -15.46 16.63
N ARG A 393 21.23 -14.87 16.70
CA ARG A 393 20.58 -14.53 17.99
C ARG A 393 19.87 -15.77 18.53
N PRO A 394 19.59 -15.85 19.85
CA PRO A 394 18.85 -16.97 20.44
C PRO A 394 17.51 -17.29 19.75
N SER A 395 16.79 -16.26 19.30
CA SER A 395 15.54 -16.41 18.53
C SER A 395 15.76 -17.12 17.19
N GLY A 396 16.93 -16.95 16.58
CA GLY A 396 17.34 -17.64 15.35
C GLY A 396 17.54 -19.14 15.57
N GLU A 397 18.22 -19.53 16.65
CA GLU A 397 18.44 -20.95 17.01
C GLU A 397 17.10 -21.67 17.27
N ARG A 398 16.21 -21.04 18.04
CA ARG A 398 14.85 -21.56 18.30
C ARG A 398 14.07 -21.73 17.00
N LEU A 399 14.12 -20.72 16.14
CA LEU A 399 13.45 -20.74 14.85
C LEU A 399 14.00 -21.85 13.95
N GLN A 400 15.31 -22.07 13.94
CA GLN A 400 15.95 -23.15 13.18
C GLN A 400 15.46 -24.53 13.64
N GLY A 401 15.33 -24.75 14.96
CA GLY A 401 14.78 -25.99 15.50
C GLY A 401 13.34 -26.27 15.05
N LEU A 402 12.49 -25.24 15.04
CA LEU A 402 11.09 -25.36 14.60
C LEU A 402 10.97 -25.58 13.08
N LEU A 403 11.80 -24.91 12.28
CA LEU A 403 11.80 -25.06 10.83
C LEU A 403 12.33 -26.41 10.36
N ALA A 404 13.14 -27.10 11.16
CA ALA A 404 13.62 -28.44 10.86
C ALA A 404 12.57 -29.55 11.12
N GLN A 405 11.50 -29.23 11.86
CA GLN A 405 10.43 -30.17 12.23
C GLN A 405 9.19 -30.06 11.33
N ALA A 406 9.13 -29.05 10.48
CA ALA A 406 7.98 -28.67 9.64
C ALA A 406 8.24 -28.99 8.16
#